data_AF-A0A2N5Z8V4-F1
#
_entry.id   AF-A0A2N5Z8V4-F1
#
_cell.length_a   1.000
_cell.length_b   1.000
_cell.length_c   1.000
_cell.angle_alpha   90.00
_cell.angle_beta   90.00
_cell.angle_gamma   90.00
#
_symmetry.space_group_name_H-M   'P 1'
#
loop_
_entity.id
_entity.type
_entity.pdbx_description
1 polymer ?
#
loop_
_entity_poly.entity_id
_entity_poly.type
_entity_poly.pdbx_seq_one_letter_code
_entity_poly.pdbx_strand_id
1 'polypeptide(L)'
;MTTKTISMKLHIRLLATAFIVINSISSYSQVDKTFILNNKKDWLQDISVTSTGLKYKIIEEGKGESPKPGDMVAVHYMGLLQDNSIFDNSFERDEPLTFNYGVGQVIQGWDEGIGFLKPGGKAFFVVPPKLGYGKSEVLNIPPNSTLYFFVELVAVQKNEKLQAFDTKGKDTLRTPSGIKYIVIEEGEGGSPTRDNWAYFHFTGYLPSGQIFDASVLRGEPVRINPGEIEFIPAWDEIVQLMKQGAKFHVIVPPSMGYGEKGLTGIVGPNTTLRFDMELLHISEKKEIKQFDCAGKDTIKTDSGLQLIHVTEGEGIPPKENNVVKIHFTGYLENGKMFQSSLETDDPVIFAVGQKQVIDGLDEAVQYIKPGGTARVIIPWQLGYGEEGYMPVIPGKEELTFDVELISVVE
;
A
#
# COMPACT_ATOMS: atom_id res chain seq x y z
N MET A 1 -5.27 26.10 -37.76
CA MET A 1 -5.90 26.08 -36.41
C MET A 1 -5.93 24.63 -36.00
N THR A 2 -4.96 24.21 -35.18
CA THR A 2 -4.79 22.82 -34.79
C THR A 2 -4.57 22.80 -33.29
N THR A 3 -5.58 22.29 -32.62
CA THR A 3 -5.68 22.03 -31.19
C THR A 3 -4.55 21.12 -30.74
N LYS A 4 -3.70 21.61 -29.82
CA LYS A 4 -2.78 20.77 -29.05
C LYS A 4 -3.52 20.26 -27.82
N THR A 5 -3.89 18.99 -27.84
CA THR A 5 -4.33 18.22 -26.68
C THR A 5 -3.15 18.13 -25.71
N ILE A 6 -3.25 18.81 -24.57
CA ILE A 6 -2.28 18.70 -23.46
C ILE A 6 -2.66 17.43 -22.69
N SER A 7 -1.79 16.43 -22.76
CA SER A 7 -1.85 15.20 -21.97
C SER A 7 -1.64 15.56 -20.49
N MET A 8 -2.68 15.37 -19.69
CA MET A 8 -2.67 15.61 -18.25
C MET A 8 -2.05 14.38 -17.56
N LYS A 9 -0.76 14.45 -17.21
CA LYS A 9 -0.08 13.44 -16.40
C LYS A 9 -0.57 13.52 -14.96
N LEU A 10 -1.33 12.50 -14.55
CA LEU A 10 -1.81 12.31 -13.18
C LEU A 10 -0.60 12.06 -12.25
N HIS A 11 -0.19 13.08 -11.50
CA HIS A 11 0.82 12.95 -10.45
C HIS A 11 0.11 12.51 -9.17
N ILE A 12 0.33 11.28 -8.76
CA ILE A 12 0.01 10.82 -7.41
C ILE A 12 1.06 11.44 -6.49
N ARG A 13 0.68 12.47 -5.74
CA ARG A 13 1.46 13.02 -4.62
C ARG A 13 0.59 12.88 -3.37
N LEU A 14 1.12 12.25 -2.31
CA LEU A 14 0.50 12.15 -0.98
C LEU A 14 -0.06 13.54 -0.61
N LEU A 15 -1.33 13.75 -0.28
CA LEU A 15 -2.08 13.14 0.82
C LEU A 15 -3.48 12.63 0.42
N ALA A 16 -3.65 11.35 0.18
CA ALA A 16 -4.97 10.77 0.35
C ALA A 16 -4.80 9.65 1.35
N THR A 17 -5.52 9.74 2.47
CA THR A 17 -6.09 8.59 3.17
C THR A 17 -7.06 7.88 2.22
N ALA A 18 -6.51 7.37 1.13
CA ALA A 18 -6.90 6.12 0.53
C ALA A 18 -5.67 5.27 0.73
N PHE A 19 -5.79 4.23 1.56
CA PHE A 19 -4.95 3.04 1.51
C PHE A 19 -5.15 2.40 0.12
N ILE A 20 -4.70 3.08 -0.94
CA ILE A 20 -4.07 2.42 -2.06
C ILE A 20 -2.69 2.15 -1.50
N VAL A 21 -2.53 0.90 -1.09
CA VAL A 21 -1.26 0.23 -1.07
C VAL A 21 -0.58 0.54 -2.39
N ILE A 22 0.26 1.58 -2.39
CA ILE A 22 1.46 1.63 -3.21
C ILE A 22 2.49 0.77 -2.45
N ASN A 23 2.15 -0.45 -2.05
CA ASN A 23 3.14 -1.52 -1.99
C ASN A 23 3.24 -2.09 -3.39
N SER A 24 3.85 -1.27 -4.25
CA SER A 24 4.67 -1.67 -5.39
C SER A 24 4.84 -0.46 -6.31
N ILE A 25 5.46 0.62 -5.83
CA ILE A 25 6.62 1.09 -6.59
C ILE A 25 7.80 0.33 -5.98
N SER A 26 7.70 -1.00 -6.06
CA SER A 26 8.87 -1.86 -6.11
C SER A 26 9.72 -1.27 -7.22
N SER A 27 11.00 -1.19 -6.95
CA SER A 27 12.06 -0.88 -7.88
C SER A 27 11.98 -1.70 -9.19
N TYR A 28 11.06 -1.37 -10.10
CA TYR A 28 11.00 -2.04 -11.41
C TYR A 28 12.23 -1.69 -12.27
N SER A 29 12.97 -0.62 -11.90
CA SER A 29 14.25 -0.28 -12.51
C SER A 29 15.40 -1.25 -12.18
N GLN A 30 15.21 -2.24 -11.29
CA GLN A 30 16.27 -3.18 -10.91
C GLN A 30 16.10 -4.63 -11.41
N VAL A 31 14.90 -5.06 -11.82
CA VAL A 31 14.69 -6.43 -12.33
C VAL A 31 14.84 -6.45 -13.85
N ASP A 32 16.08 -6.40 -14.33
CA ASP A 32 16.42 -6.55 -15.74
C ASP A 32 16.95 -7.97 -16.05
N LYS A 33 17.25 -8.21 -17.33
CA LYS A 33 17.85 -9.49 -17.76
C LYS A 33 19.15 -9.78 -17.01
N THR A 34 19.97 -8.76 -16.79
CA THR A 34 21.29 -8.88 -16.16
C THR A 34 21.17 -9.35 -14.72
N PHE A 35 20.25 -8.77 -13.95
CA PHE A 35 19.90 -9.17 -12.61
C PHE A 35 19.53 -10.65 -12.54
N ILE A 36 18.63 -11.10 -13.42
CA ILE A 36 18.23 -12.52 -13.44
C ILE A 36 19.42 -13.42 -13.76
N LEU A 37 20.24 -13.08 -14.76
CA LEU A 37 21.37 -13.93 -15.16
C LEU A 37 22.46 -14.03 -14.10
N ASN A 38 22.75 -12.94 -13.39
CA ASN A 38 23.73 -12.92 -12.30
C ASN A 38 23.31 -13.83 -11.14
N ASN A 39 22.01 -13.91 -10.85
CA ASN A 39 21.49 -14.66 -9.72
C ASN A 39 20.98 -16.07 -10.08
N LYS A 40 20.67 -16.35 -11.36
CA LYS A 40 20.08 -17.62 -11.83
C LYS A 40 20.90 -18.83 -11.40
N LYS A 41 22.23 -18.74 -11.41
CA LYS A 41 23.11 -19.84 -10.99
C LYS A 41 22.89 -20.21 -9.52
N ASP A 42 22.64 -19.23 -8.67
CA ASP A 42 22.45 -19.44 -7.23
C ASP A 42 21.01 -19.89 -6.93
N TRP A 43 20.01 -19.36 -7.65
CA TRP A 43 18.63 -19.85 -7.52
C TRP A 43 18.42 -21.29 -8.00
N LEU A 44 19.29 -21.77 -8.90
CA LEU A 44 19.31 -23.17 -9.33
C LEU A 44 20.01 -24.09 -8.30
N GLN A 45 20.74 -23.54 -7.33
CA GLN A 45 21.28 -24.30 -6.20
C GLN A 45 20.19 -24.46 -5.13
N ASP A 46 20.13 -25.64 -4.50
CA ASP A 46 19.14 -25.98 -3.47
C ASP A 46 17.68 -25.68 -3.88
N ILE A 47 17.38 -25.95 -5.15
CA ILE A 47 16.04 -25.76 -5.71
C ILE A 47 15.11 -26.88 -5.24
N SER A 48 13.93 -26.52 -4.76
CA SER A 48 12.88 -27.48 -4.38
C SER A 48 12.27 -28.09 -5.63
N VAL A 49 11.88 -29.37 -5.55
CA VAL A 49 11.23 -30.08 -6.66
C VAL A 49 9.93 -30.70 -6.18
N THR A 50 8.83 -30.37 -6.83
CA THR A 50 7.51 -30.92 -6.51
C THR A 50 7.32 -32.29 -7.14
N SER A 51 6.28 -33.02 -6.74
CA SER A 51 5.95 -34.33 -7.30
C SER A 51 5.55 -34.26 -8.79
N THR A 52 5.05 -33.12 -9.25
CA THR A 52 4.75 -32.87 -10.67
C THR A 52 6.02 -32.54 -11.46
N GLY A 53 7.15 -32.28 -10.79
CA GLY A 53 8.43 -31.96 -11.40
C GLY A 53 8.64 -30.46 -11.67
N LEU A 54 7.76 -29.59 -11.19
CA LEU A 54 8.04 -28.17 -11.08
C LEU A 54 9.23 -27.99 -10.14
N LYS A 55 10.23 -27.20 -10.54
CA LYS A 55 11.28 -26.77 -9.63
C LYS A 55 11.08 -25.31 -9.25
N TYR A 56 11.28 -24.98 -8.00
CA TYR A 56 11.11 -23.61 -7.53
C TYR A 56 12.10 -23.23 -6.42
N LYS A 57 12.39 -21.93 -6.36
CA LYS A 57 13.13 -21.30 -5.27
C LYS A 57 12.38 -20.03 -4.86
N ILE A 58 11.96 -19.93 -3.61
CA ILE A 58 11.48 -18.66 -3.05
C ILE A 58 12.71 -17.77 -2.84
N ILE A 59 12.68 -16.58 -3.44
CA ILE A 59 13.75 -15.57 -3.39
C ILE A 59 13.47 -14.60 -2.26
N GLU A 60 12.21 -14.18 -2.14
CA GLU A 60 11.75 -13.25 -1.11
C GLU A 60 10.36 -13.68 -0.63
N GLU A 61 10.18 -13.73 0.69
CA GLU A 61 8.90 -14.08 1.31
C GLU A 61 7.97 -12.87 1.31
N GLY A 62 6.75 -13.06 0.81
CA GLY A 62 5.69 -12.07 0.87
C GLY A 62 4.98 -12.04 2.23
N LYS A 63 4.02 -11.11 2.37
CA LYS A 63 3.14 -10.99 3.54
C LYS A 63 1.71 -11.35 3.17
N GLY A 64 0.93 -11.83 4.16
CA GLY A 64 -0.47 -12.21 3.97
C GLY A 64 -0.68 -13.69 3.61
N GLU A 65 -1.87 -14.00 3.10
CA GLU A 65 -2.27 -15.36 2.72
C GLU A 65 -1.91 -15.65 1.24
N SER A 66 -1.58 -16.90 0.95
CA SER A 66 -1.43 -17.39 -0.42
C SER A 66 -2.79 -17.45 -1.14
N PRO A 67 -2.83 -17.30 -2.48
CA PRO A 67 -4.08 -17.30 -3.22
C PRO A 67 -4.77 -18.68 -3.17
N LYS A 68 -6.11 -18.66 -3.15
CA LYS A 68 -6.97 -19.85 -3.25
C LYS A 68 -7.50 -19.99 -4.69
N PRO A 69 -7.79 -21.22 -5.16
CA PRO A 69 -8.36 -21.41 -6.49
C PRO A 69 -9.60 -20.55 -6.71
N GLY A 70 -9.58 -19.76 -7.79
CA GLY A 70 -10.62 -18.80 -8.15
C GLY A 70 -10.30 -17.35 -7.78
N ASP A 71 -9.37 -17.08 -6.85
CA ASP A 71 -8.89 -15.73 -6.54
C ASP A 71 -8.28 -15.07 -7.78
N MET A 72 -8.46 -13.77 -7.94
CA MET A 72 -7.78 -13.03 -8.99
C MET A 72 -6.40 -12.60 -8.47
N VAL A 73 -5.34 -12.93 -9.21
CA VAL A 73 -3.97 -12.56 -8.85
C VAL A 73 -3.39 -11.60 -9.88
N ALA A 74 -2.49 -10.73 -9.44
CA ALA A 74 -1.67 -9.88 -10.30
C ALA A 74 -0.19 -10.25 -10.12
N VAL A 75 0.51 -10.54 -11.21
CA VAL A 75 1.92 -10.95 -11.16
C VAL A 75 2.78 -10.17 -12.14
N HIS A 76 3.96 -9.76 -11.68
CA HIS A 76 5.05 -9.44 -12.57
C HIS A 76 5.93 -10.66 -12.79
N TYR A 77 6.52 -10.75 -13.97
CA TYR A 77 7.35 -11.87 -14.40
C TYR A 77 8.25 -11.52 -15.57
N MET A 78 9.32 -12.31 -15.68
CA MET A 78 10.18 -12.41 -16.86
C MET A 78 10.39 -13.89 -17.19
N GLY A 79 10.05 -14.27 -18.42
CA GLY A 79 10.18 -15.63 -18.95
C GLY A 79 11.40 -15.78 -19.86
N LEU A 80 12.24 -16.77 -19.58
CA LEU A 80 13.44 -17.09 -20.34
C LEU A 80 13.46 -18.54 -20.85
N LEU A 81 14.05 -18.74 -22.02
CA LEU A 81 14.41 -20.07 -22.53
C LEU A 81 15.75 -20.54 -21.94
N GLN A 82 16.13 -21.79 -22.24
CA GLN A 82 17.38 -22.39 -21.77
C GLN A 82 18.63 -21.65 -22.27
N ASP A 83 18.57 -21.04 -23.46
CA ASP A 83 19.62 -20.20 -24.04
C ASP A 83 19.66 -18.78 -23.45
N ASN A 84 18.84 -18.49 -22.44
CA ASN A 84 18.65 -17.18 -21.81
C ASN A 84 18.03 -16.12 -22.73
N SER A 85 17.43 -16.49 -23.86
CA SER A 85 16.57 -15.57 -24.60
C SER A 85 15.29 -15.28 -23.79
N ILE A 86 14.86 -14.02 -23.77
CA ILE A 86 13.60 -13.62 -23.12
C ILE A 86 12.50 -13.85 -24.14
N PHE A 87 11.44 -14.55 -23.73
CA PHE A 87 10.26 -14.72 -24.58
C PHE A 87 9.08 -13.85 -24.17
N ASP A 88 8.98 -13.46 -22.90
CA ASP A 88 7.98 -12.50 -22.42
C ASP A 88 8.48 -11.80 -21.15
N ASN A 89 8.10 -10.54 -20.97
CA ASN A 89 8.54 -9.68 -19.89
C ASN A 89 7.49 -8.62 -19.55
N SER A 90 6.86 -8.74 -18.39
CA SER A 90 5.89 -7.74 -17.89
C SER A 90 6.56 -6.50 -17.28
N PHE A 91 7.81 -6.60 -16.83
CA PHE A 91 8.53 -5.47 -16.23
C PHE A 91 8.83 -4.37 -17.27
N GLU A 92 9.11 -4.75 -18.52
CA GLU A 92 9.28 -3.81 -19.64
C GLU A 92 8.01 -3.02 -19.97
N ARG A 93 6.84 -3.58 -19.64
CA ARG A 93 5.54 -2.96 -19.92
C ARG A 93 4.98 -2.17 -18.74
N ASP A 94 5.59 -2.30 -17.56
CA ASP A 94 5.09 -1.74 -16.30
C ASP A 94 3.62 -2.11 -16.03
N GLU A 95 3.21 -3.30 -16.49
CA GLU A 95 1.84 -3.80 -16.37
C GLU A 95 1.85 -5.28 -15.92
N PRO A 96 1.39 -5.59 -14.69
CA PRO A 96 1.25 -6.96 -14.22
C PRO A 96 0.24 -7.77 -15.06
N LEU A 97 0.48 -9.07 -15.19
CA LEU A 97 -0.52 -9.99 -15.74
C LEU A 97 -1.54 -10.34 -14.66
N THR A 98 -2.82 -10.16 -14.97
CA THR A 98 -3.93 -10.54 -14.09
C THR A 98 -4.68 -11.77 -14.61
N PHE A 99 -4.99 -12.71 -13.72
CA PHE A 99 -5.76 -13.91 -14.05
C PHE A 99 -6.36 -14.56 -12.79
N ASN A 100 -7.34 -15.45 -12.96
CA ASN A 100 -7.88 -16.25 -11.86
C ASN A 100 -6.94 -17.44 -11.59
N TYR A 101 -6.41 -17.50 -10.37
CA TYR A 101 -5.46 -18.52 -9.96
C TYR A 101 -6.11 -19.90 -9.83
N GLY A 102 -5.42 -20.95 -10.26
CA GLY A 102 -5.78 -22.35 -9.98
C GLY A 102 -7.01 -22.87 -10.74
N VAL A 103 -7.42 -22.19 -11.82
CA VAL A 103 -8.57 -22.58 -12.66
C VAL A 103 -8.18 -22.88 -14.11
N GLY A 104 -6.88 -23.07 -14.40
CA GLY A 104 -6.39 -23.46 -15.72
C GLY A 104 -6.36 -22.32 -16.75
N GLN A 105 -6.25 -21.06 -16.31
CA GLN A 105 -6.11 -19.90 -17.20
C GLN A 105 -4.67 -19.67 -17.67
N VAL A 106 -3.69 -20.24 -16.96
CA VAL A 106 -2.26 -20.17 -17.28
C VAL A 106 -1.66 -21.57 -17.36
N ILE A 107 -0.37 -21.68 -17.71
CA ILE A 107 0.32 -22.98 -17.75
C ILE A 107 0.29 -23.67 -16.38
N GLN A 108 0.24 -25.00 -16.36
CA GLN A 108 0.09 -25.77 -15.12
C GLN A 108 1.20 -25.48 -14.08
N GLY A 109 2.42 -25.21 -14.53
CA GLY A 109 3.52 -24.84 -13.64
C GLY A 109 3.29 -23.53 -12.89
N TRP A 110 2.52 -22.59 -13.47
CA TRP A 110 2.13 -21.35 -12.81
C TRP A 110 0.96 -21.56 -11.84
N ASP A 111 -0.07 -22.30 -12.27
CA ASP A 111 -1.20 -22.67 -11.41
C ASP A 111 -0.74 -23.45 -10.16
N GLU A 112 0.37 -24.17 -10.25
CA GLU A 112 1.02 -24.81 -9.10
C GLU A 112 1.96 -23.86 -8.34
N GLY A 113 2.89 -23.21 -9.04
CA GLY A 113 3.97 -22.45 -8.42
C GLY A 113 3.53 -21.19 -7.68
N ILE A 114 2.50 -20.49 -8.18
CA ILE A 114 2.01 -19.24 -7.59
C ILE A 114 1.32 -19.50 -6.25
N GLY A 115 0.80 -20.71 -6.01
CA GLY A 115 0.26 -21.12 -4.72
C GLY A 115 1.29 -21.16 -3.59
N PHE A 116 2.59 -21.18 -3.91
CA PHE A 116 3.66 -21.12 -2.91
C PHE A 116 4.01 -19.69 -2.48
N LEU A 117 3.45 -18.67 -3.15
CA LEU A 117 3.74 -17.27 -2.90
C LEU A 117 2.68 -16.61 -2.01
N LYS A 118 3.07 -15.49 -1.42
CA LYS A 118 2.22 -14.53 -0.72
C LYS A 118 2.37 -13.16 -1.41
N PRO A 119 1.41 -12.24 -1.31
CA PRO A 119 1.56 -10.87 -1.80
C PRO A 119 2.93 -10.24 -1.45
N GLY A 120 3.60 -9.66 -2.44
CA GLY A 120 4.97 -9.14 -2.39
C GLY A 120 6.09 -10.19 -2.53
N GLY A 121 5.75 -11.49 -2.51
CA GLY A 121 6.73 -12.57 -2.59
C GLY A 121 7.28 -12.78 -4.00
N LYS A 122 8.55 -13.19 -4.08
CA LYS A 122 9.28 -13.42 -5.34
C LYS A 122 9.83 -14.84 -5.41
N ALA A 123 9.77 -15.46 -6.58
CA ALA A 123 10.33 -16.78 -6.80
C ALA A 123 10.92 -16.98 -8.20
N PHE A 124 11.80 -17.97 -8.28
CA PHE A 124 12.30 -18.52 -9.53
C PHE A 124 11.66 -19.88 -9.78
N PHE A 125 11.05 -20.08 -10.95
CA PHE A 125 10.45 -21.33 -11.38
C PHE A 125 11.19 -21.93 -12.58
N VAL A 126 11.42 -23.24 -12.55
CA VAL A 126 11.85 -24.04 -13.71
C VAL A 126 10.70 -24.98 -14.07
N VAL A 127 10.00 -24.63 -15.14
CA VAL A 127 8.79 -25.31 -15.59
C VAL A 127 9.17 -26.30 -16.70
N PRO A 128 9.12 -27.63 -16.43
CA PRO A 128 9.38 -28.62 -17.48
C PRO A 128 8.29 -28.57 -18.56
N PRO A 129 8.55 -29.08 -19.77
CA PRO A 129 7.62 -28.93 -20.90
C PRO A 129 6.20 -29.43 -20.61
N LYS A 130 6.07 -30.52 -19.84
CA LYS A 130 4.78 -31.09 -19.43
C LYS A 130 3.92 -30.17 -18.55
N LEU A 131 4.52 -29.20 -17.87
CA LEU A 131 3.85 -28.17 -17.06
C LEU A 131 3.82 -26.81 -17.77
N GLY A 132 4.42 -26.70 -18.95
CA GLY A 132 4.43 -25.54 -19.83
C GLY A 132 3.59 -25.78 -21.09
N TYR A 133 4.18 -25.61 -22.27
CA TYR A 133 3.48 -25.72 -23.56
C TYR A 133 3.62 -27.09 -24.25
N GLY A 134 4.29 -28.07 -23.62
CA GLY A 134 4.39 -29.44 -24.14
C GLY A 134 5.01 -29.52 -25.53
N LYS A 135 4.35 -30.23 -26.46
CA LYS A 135 4.81 -30.41 -27.85
C LYS A 135 4.40 -29.28 -28.79
N SER A 136 3.68 -28.28 -28.28
CA SER A 136 3.18 -27.16 -29.08
C SER A 136 4.24 -26.08 -29.18
N GLU A 137 4.34 -25.45 -30.35
CA GLU A 137 5.04 -24.19 -30.52
C GLU A 137 4.08 -23.04 -30.18
N VAL A 138 4.52 -22.10 -29.35
CA VAL A 138 3.71 -20.96 -28.91
C VAL A 138 4.55 -19.70 -29.03
N LEU A 139 4.16 -18.78 -29.91
CA LEU A 139 4.91 -17.57 -30.24
C LEU A 139 6.35 -17.91 -30.65
N ASN A 140 7.34 -17.50 -29.85
CA ASN A 140 8.77 -17.76 -30.02
C ASN A 140 9.30 -18.88 -29.12
N ILE A 141 8.42 -19.69 -28.52
CA ILE A 141 8.76 -20.80 -27.64
C ILE A 141 8.73 -22.12 -28.45
N PRO A 142 9.89 -22.78 -28.66
CA PRO A 142 9.94 -24.04 -29.37
C PRO A 142 9.20 -25.19 -28.66
N PRO A 143 8.74 -26.22 -29.39
CA PRO A 143 8.23 -27.45 -28.80
C PRO A 143 9.20 -28.09 -27.80
N ASN A 144 8.64 -28.66 -26.73
CA ASN A 144 9.37 -29.34 -25.65
C ASN A 144 10.38 -28.45 -24.90
N SER A 145 10.16 -27.14 -24.87
CA SER A 145 11.02 -26.20 -24.13
C SER A 145 10.82 -26.28 -22.62
N THR A 146 11.93 -26.25 -21.87
CA THR A 146 11.91 -25.95 -20.43
C THR A 146 11.91 -24.43 -20.24
N LEU A 147 10.98 -23.92 -19.44
CA LEU A 147 10.80 -22.48 -19.23
C LEU A 147 11.37 -22.08 -17.87
N TYR A 148 12.03 -20.93 -17.83
CA TYR A 148 12.56 -20.33 -16.61
C TYR A 148 11.81 -19.03 -16.34
N PHE A 149 11.22 -18.89 -15.16
CA PHE A 149 10.49 -17.69 -14.79
C PHE A 149 11.05 -17.08 -13.52
N PHE A 150 11.29 -15.77 -13.53
CA PHE A 150 11.26 -14.97 -12.32
C PHE A 150 9.84 -14.42 -12.18
N VAL A 151 9.22 -14.55 -11.00
CA VAL A 151 7.84 -14.12 -10.74
C VAL A 151 7.78 -13.34 -9.43
N GLU A 152 7.07 -12.23 -9.43
CA GLU A 152 6.66 -11.44 -8.26
C GLU A 152 5.13 -11.46 -8.17
N LEU A 153 4.59 -11.94 -7.05
CA LEU A 153 3.16 -11.89 -6.77
C LEU A 153 2.81 -10.51 -6.23
N VAL A 154 2.33 -9.61 -7.10
CA VAL A 154 2.05 -8.22 -6.76
C VAL A 154 0.85 -8.13 -5.80
N ALA A 155 -0.26 -8.78 -6.16
CA ALA A 155 -1.48 -8.71 -5.36
C ALA A 155 -2.33 -9.98 -5.51
N VAL A 156 -3.12 -10.25 -4.47
CA VAL A 156 -4.17 -11.27 -4.46
C VAL A 156 -5.48 -10.58 -4.11
N GLN A 157 -6.45 -10.67 -5.00
CA GLN A 157 -7.83 -10.29 -4.75
C GLN A 157 -8.66 -11.55 -4.56
N LYS A 158 -9.13 -11.75 -3.32
CA LYS A 158 -9.94 -12.91 -2.95
C LYS A 158 -11.23 -12.95 -3.78
N ASN A 159 -11.53 -14.09 -4.38
CA ASN A 159 -12.83 -14.36 -5.01
C ASN A 159 -13.77 -14.99 -3.97
N GLU A 160 -13.91 -14.29 -2.84
CA GLU A 160 -14.90 -14.63 -1.85
C GLU A 160 -16.22 -13.95 -2.26
N LYS A 161 -17.28 -14.75 -2.41
CA LYS A 161 -18.63 -14.19 -2.44
C LYS A 161 -18.92 -13.65 -1.04
N LEU A 162 -18.60 -12.37 -0.82
CA LEU A 162 -18.98 -11.67 0.39
C LEU A 162 -20.51 -11.69 0.48
N GLN A 163 -20.99 -12.27 1.58
CA GLN A 163 -22.40 -12.26 1.92
C GLN A 163 -22.61 -11.18 2.97
N ALA A 164 -23.70 -10.43 2.82
CA ALA A 164 -24.10 -9.49 3.83
C ALA A 164 -24.36 -10.21 5.16
N PHE A 165 -24.03 -9.57 6.27
CA PHE A 165 -24.30 -10.13 7.60
C PHE A 165 -25.79 -10.45 7.77
N ASP A 166 -26.08 -11.59 8.41
CA ASP A 166 -27.47 -12.00 8.67
C ASP A 166 -28.09 -11.16 9.81
N THR A 167 -28.99 -10.27 9.42
CA THR A 167 -29.70 -9.38 10.34
C THR A 167 -31.01 -9.97 10.88
N LYS A 168 -31.39 -11.19 10.50
CA LYS A 168 -32.70 -11.76 10.83
C LYS A 168 -32.86 -11.94 12.35
N GLY A 169 -33.97 -11.43 12.88
CA GLY A 169 -34.32 -11.56 14.30
C GLY A 169 -33.48 -10.69 15.24
N LYS A 170 -32.68 -9.76 14.72
CA LYS A 170 -31.90 -8.80 15.51
C LYS A 170 -32.56 -7.43 15.53
N ASP A 171 -32.37 -6.71 16.63
CA ASP A 171 -32.94 -5.38 16.81
C ASP A 171 -32.19 -4.33 15.99
N THR A 172 -32.94 -3.38 15.43
CA THR A 172 -32.38 -2.20 14.77
C THR A 172 -32.35 -1.03 15.73
N LEU A 173 -31.14 -0.62 16.09
CA LEU A 173 -30.88 0.56 16.91
C LEU A 173 -30.69 1.79 16.01
N ARG A 174 -30.84 2.98 16.60
CA ARG A 174 -30.71 4.25 15.88
C ARG A 174 -29.96 5.27 16.72
N THR A 175 -29.01 5.95 16.10
CA THR A 175 -28.25 7.03 16.72
C THR A 175 -28.95 8.39 16.55
N PRO A 176 -28.57 9.43 17.33
CA PRO A 176 -29.12 10.77 17.18
C PRO A 176 -28.93 11.39 15.78
N SER A 177 -27.81 11.11 15.12
CA SER A 177 -27.52 11.57 13.74
C SER A 177 -28.34 10.82 12.68
N GLY A 178 -29.11 9.80 13.10
CA GLY A 178 -30.04 9.07 12.27
C GLY A 178 -29.47 7.81 11.63
N ILE A 179 -28.21 7.44 11.93
CA ILE A 179 -27.63 6.17 11.52
C ILE A 179 -28.41 5.05 12.19
N LYS A 180 -28.78 4.02 11.43
CA LYS A 180 -29.34 2.79 11.99
C LYS A 180 -28.26 1.73 12.02
N TYR A 181 -28.24 0.91 13.05
CA TYR A 181 -27.30 -0.20 13.11
C TYR A 181 -27.91 -1.40 13.83
N ILE A 182 -27.38 -2.57 13.53
CA ILE A 182 -27.80 -3.86 14.07
C ILE A 182 -26.54 -4.53 14.58
N VAL A 183 -26.53 -4.89 15.86
CA VAL A 183 -25.41 -5.64 16.44
C VAL A 183 -25.53 -7.09 15.98
N ILE A 184 -24.55 -7.54 15.19
CA ILE A 184 -24.48 -8.91 14.66
C ILE A 184 -23.82 -9.83 15.68
N GLU A 185 -22.67 -9.39 16.18
CA GLU A 185 -21.93 -10.02 17.28
C GLU A 185 -21.48 -8.94 18.25
N GLU A 186 -21.63 -9.22 19.55
CA GLU A 186 -21.14 -8.35 20.62
C GLU A 186 -19.63 -8.53 20.78
N GLY A 187 -18.92 -7.43 20.98
CA GLY A 187 -17.50 -7.44 21.32
C GLY A 187 -17.27 -7.51 22.83
N GLU A 188 -16.13 -8.04 23.24
CA GLU A 188 -15.77 -8.19 24.66
C GLU A 188 -14.80 -7.11 25.16
N GLY A 189 -14.16 -6.35 24.26
CA GLY A 189 -13.19 -5.32 24.63
C GLY A 189 -13.78 -3.92 24.86
N GLY A 190 -12.88 -2.93 24.99
CA GLY A 190 -13.26 -1.52 25.06
C GLY A 190 -13.81 -0.98 23.74
N SER A 191 -14.34 0.23 23.77
CA SER A 191 -14.72 0.99 22.57
C SER A 191 -13.67 2.06 22.27
N PRO A 192 -13.38 2.34 20.99
CA PRO A 192 -12.39 3.32 20.63
C PRO A 192 -12.89 4.73 20.99
N THR A 193 -11.96 5.58 21.42
CA THR A 193 -12.19 7.00 21.69
C THR A 193 -11.25 7.83 20.83
N ARG A 194 -11.36 9.16 20.91
CA ARG A 194 -10.42 10.10 20.28
C ARG A 194 -8.96 9.97 20.71
N ASP A 195 -8.66 9.17 21.73
CA ASP A 195 -7.30 9.00 22.24
C ASP A 195 -6.63 7.73 21.67
N ASN A 196 -7.36 6.97 20.86
CA ASN A 196 -6.92 5.67 20.34
C ASN A 196 -7.20 5.54 18.84
N TRP A 197 -6.43 4.68 18.17
CA TRP A 197 -6.71 4.24 16.81
C TRP A 197 -7.69 3.06 16.83
N ALA A 198 -8.66 3.07 15.91
CA ALA A 198 -9.57 1.97 15.67
C ALA A 198 -9.22 1.28 14.34
N TYR A 199 -9.02 -0.04 14.36
CA TYR A 199 -8.77 -0.86 13.18
C TYR A 199 -9.96 -1.76 12.92
N PHE A 200 -10.58 -1.65 11.75
CA PHE A 200 -11.77 -2.43 11.43
C PHE A 200 -11.79 -2.87 9.96
N HIS A 201 -12.43 -4.01 9.72
CA HIS A 201 -12.82 -4.41 8.38
C HIS A 201 -14.22 -3.91 8.06
N PHE A 202 -14.47 -3.65 6.78
CA PHE A 202 -15.81 -3.31 6.31
C PHE A 202 -16.10 -3.88 4.92
N THR A 203 -17.40 -4.07 4.63
CA THR A 203 -17.94 -4.26 3.29
C THR A 203 -19.09 -3.28 3.08
N GLY A 204 -18.96 -2.40 2.09
CA GLY A 204 -19.92 -1.37 1.74
C GLY A 204 -20.81 -1.78 0.57
N TYR A 205 -22.12 -1.63 0.75
CA TYR A 205 -23.15 -1.98 -0.22
C TYR A 205 -23.99 -0.77 -0.63
N LEU A 206 -24.31 -0.72 -1.92
CA LEU A 206 -25.35 0.15 -2.46
C LEU A 206 -26.75 -0.40 -2.10
N PRO A 207 -27.82 0.40 -2.20
CA PRO A 207 -29.19 -0.08 -1.97
C PRO A 207 -29.60 -1.30 -2.79
N SER A 208 -28.98 -1.48 -3.97
CA SER A 208 -29.17 -2.65 -4.84
C SER A 208 -28.59 -3.95 -4.26
N GLY A 209 -27.79 -3.88 -3.21
CA GLY A 209 -27.01 -4.99 -2.66
C GLY A 209 -25.64 -5.19 -3.34
N GLN A 210 -25.33 -4.38 -4.36
CA GLN A 210 -24.01 -4.39 -4.98
C GLN A 210 -22.94 -3.87 -4.00
N ILE A 211 -21.85 -4.62 -3.85
CA ILE A 211 -20.67 -4.18 -3.12
C ILE A 211 -19.96 -3.11 -3.96
N PHE A 212 -19.70 -1.95 -3.35
CA PHE A 212 -18.92 -0.88 -4.00
C PHE A 212 -17.51 -0.74 -3.44
N ASP A 213 -17.28 -1.22 -2.20
CA ASP A 213 -15.97 -1.25 -1.57
C ASP A 213 -15.95 -2.29 -0.44
N ALA A 214 -14.82 -2.95 -0.22
CA ALA A 214 -14.64 -3.91 0.87
C ALA A 214 -13.17 -4.03 1.26
N SER A 215 -12.83 -3.74 2.52
CA SER A 215 -11.44 -3.85 2.98
C SER A 215 -10.97 -5.29 3.12
N VAL A 216 -11.89 -6.22 3.39
CA VAL A 216 -11.60 -7.66 3.43
C VAL A 216 -11.11 -8.21 2.08
N LEU A 217 -11.52 -7.62 0.96
CA LEU A 217 -11.03 -8.02 -0.37
C LEU A 217 -9.59 -7.56 -0.63
N ARG A 218 -9.14 -6.50 0.07
CA ARG A 218 -7.75 -6.03 0.05
C ARG A 218 -6.87 -6.75 1.05
N GLY A 219 -7.45 -7.47 2.01
CA GLY A 219 -6.72 -8.15 3.09
C GLY A 219 -6.20 -7.24 4.19
N GLU A 220 -6.41 -5.92 4.10
CA GLU A 220 -5.89 -4.93 5.05
C GLU A 220 -7.04 -4.16 5.71
N PRO A 221 -7.04 -4.01 7.05
CA PRO A 221 -8.07 -3.25 7.74
C PRO A 221 -7.95 -1.75 7.49
N VAL A 222 -9.05 -1.03 7.67
CA VAL A 222 -9.03 0.43 7.71
C VAL A 222 -8.71 0.88 9.13
N ARG A 223 -7.88 1.92 9.25
CA ARG A 223 -7.60 2.62 10.49
C ARG A 223 -8.31 3.97 10.49
N ILE A 224 -8.94 4.34 11.61
CA ILE A 224 -9.44 5.69 11.85
C ILE A 224 -9.12 6.15 13.27
N ASN A 225 -9.07 7.46 13.44
CA ASN A 225 -9.01 8.12 14.72
C ASN A 225 -10.37 8.81 15.00
N PRO A 226 -11.17 8.29 15.95
CA PRO A 226 -12.45 8.88 16.25
C PRO A 226 -12.36 10.37 16.64
N GLY A 227 -13.23 11.20 16.12
CA GLY A 227 -13.24 12.66 16.28
C GLY A 227 -12.44 13.43 15.22
N GLU A 228 -11.58 12.76 14.45
CA GLU A 228 -10.94 13.31 13.26
C GLU A 228 -11.67 12.73 12.04
N ILE A 229 -12.60 13.51 11.47
CA ILE A 229 -13.41 13.05 10.33
C ILE A 229 -12.50 12.90 9.10
N GLU A 230 -11.90 11.71 8.96
CA GLU A 230 -11.03 11.31 7.85
C GLU A 230 -11.83 10.71 6.67
N PHE A 231 -13.00 10.13 6.97
CA PHE A 231 -13.87 9.44 6.00
C PHE A 231 -15.29 10.02 6.03
N ILE A 232 -16.32 9.16 5.89
CA ILE A 232 -17.71 9.59 6.06
C ILE A 232 -18.03 9.80 7.55
N PRO A 233 -18.83 10.82 7.92
CA PRO A 233 -19.18 11.08 9.33
C PRO A 233 -19.79 9.89 10.07
N ALA A 234 -20.48 8.98 9.35
CA ALA A 234 -21.07 7.81 9.98
C ALA A 234 -20.06 6.85 10.60
N TRP A 235 -18.89 6.70 9.98
CA TRP A 235 -17.89 5.78 10.50
C TRP A 235 -17.33 6.28 11.82
N ASP A 236 -17.05 7.57 11.91
CA ASP A 236 -16.58 8.23 13.12
C ASP A 236 -17.49 7.94 14.33
N GLU A 237 -18.80 8.09 14.13
CA GLU A 237 -19.79 7.85 15.18
C GLU A 237 -19.95 6.36 15.51
N ILE A 238 -20.06 5.49 14.48
CA ILE A 238 -20.37 4.08 14.70
C ILE A 238 -19.24 3.33 15.36
N VAL A 239 -17.98 3.57 14.98
CA VAL A 239 -16.88 2.81 15.59
C VAL A 239 -16.77 3.06 17.09
N GLN A 240 -17.15 4.26 17.57
CA GLN A 240 -17.16 4.60 19.00
C GLN A 240 -18.24 3.85 19.78
N LEU A 241 -19.25 3.30 19.09
CA LEU A 241 -20.28 2.44 19.69
C LEU A 241 -19.90 0.96 19.68
N MET A 242 -18.93 0.57 18.85
CA MET A 242 -18.47 -0.81 18.74
C MET A 242 -17.51 -1.12 19.87
N LYS A 243 -17.65 -2.31 20.47
CA LYS A 243 -16.61 -2.89 21.32
C LYS A 243 -15.62 -3.67 20.46
N GLN A 244 -14.35 -3.77 20.86
CA GLN A 244 -13.39 -4.60 20.15
C GLN A 244 -13.92 -6.04 20.01
N GLY A 245 -13.88 -6.58 18.79
CA GLY A 245 -14.48 -7.86 18.39
C GLY A 245 -15.93 -7.77 17.90
N ALA A 246 -16.60 -6.62 18.06
CA ALA A 246 -18.00 -6.47 17.65
C ALA A 246 -18.15 -6.44 16.12
N LYS A 247 -19.28 -6.98 15.65
CA LYS A 247 -19.69 -6.91 14.24
C LYS A 247 -21.03 -6.20 14.11
N PHE A 248 -21.08 -5.13 13.34
CA PHE A 248 -22.29 -4.33 13.15
C PHE A 248 -22.70 -4.34 11.68
N HIS A 249 -24.01 -4.43 11.42
CA HIS A 249 -24.61 -4.04 10.15
C HIS A 249 -25.16 -2.63 10.29
N VAL A 250 -24.69 -1.71 9.46
CA VAL A 250 -24.90 -0.28 9.60
C VAL A 250 -25.61 0.25 8.37
N ILE A 251 -26.63 1.08 8.55
CA ILE A 251 -27.39 1.74 7.49
C ILE A 251 -27.20 3.24 7.66
N VAL A 252 -26.46 3.83 6.73
CA VAL A 252 -26.00 5.21 6.78
C VAL A 252 -26.91 6.10 5.93
N PRO A 253 -27.61 7.08 6.53
CA PRO A 253 -28.37 8.06 5.75
C PRO A 253 -27.43 8.95 4.93
N PRO A 254 -27.89 9.54 3.82
CA PRO A 254 -27.01 10.31 2.94
C PRO A 254 -26.26 11.46 3.62
N SER A 255 -26.89 12.12 4.61
CA SER A 255 -26.30 13.20 5.39
C SER A 255 -25.08 12.78 6.23
N MET A 256 -24.94 11.48 6.54
CA MET A 256 -23.80 10.91 7.25
C MET A 256 -22.88 10.09 6.32
N GLY A 257 -23.18 10.06 5.03
CA GLY A 257 -22.41 9.40 3.96
C GLY A 257 -21.82 10.41 2.98
N TYR A 258 -21.99 10.18 1.67
CA TYR A 258 -21.47 11.05 0.60
C TYR A 258 -22.43 12.21 0.19
N GLY A 259 -23.56 12.38 0.88
CA GLY A 259 -24.48 13.51 0.70
C GLY A 259 -25.02 13.69 -0.73
N GLU A 260 -25.38 14.94 -1.06
CA GLU A 260 -25.95 15.32 -2.36
C GLU A 260 -24.98 15.12 -3.53
N LYS A 261 -23.67 15.13 -3.27
CA LYS A 261 -22.67 14.95 -4.33
C LYS A 261 -22.47 13.49 -4.71
N GLY A 262 -22.63 12.57 -3.76
CA GLY A 262 -22.25 11.17 -3.95
C GLY A 262 -20.73 11.00 -4.09
N LEU A 263 -20.32 9.82 -4.56
CA LEU A 263 -18.94 9.50 -4.93
C LEU A 263 -18.91 9.22 -6.43
N THR A 264 -18.28 10.11 -7.21
CA THR A 264 -18.31 10.07 -8.68
C THR A 264 -17.96 8.69 -9.22
N GLY A 265 -18.85 8.12 -10.04
CA GLY A 265 -18.67 6.82 -10.69
C GLY A 265 -18.93 5.59 -9.81
N ILE A 266 -19.20 5.76 -8.51
CA ILE A 266 -19.31 4.67 -7.54
C ILE A 266 -20.61 4.75 -6.75
N VAL A 267 -20.87 5.89 -6.08
CA VAL A 267 -22.06 6.13 -5.27
C VAL A 267 -22.84 7.31 -5.82
N GLY A 268 -24.13 7.12 -6.10
CA GLY A 268 -24.99 8.20 -6.60
C GLY A 268 -25.25 9.29 -5.53
N PRO A 269 -25.65 10.50 -5.97
CA PRO A 269 -26.21 11.54 -5.10
C PRO A 269 -27.27 11.02 -4.13
N ASN A 270 -27.25 11.49 -2.88
CA ASN A 270 -28.26 11.20 -1.86
C ASN A 270 -28.51 9.71 -1.61
N THR A 271 -27.47 8.88 -1.76
CA THR A 271 -27.60 7.42 -1.59
C THR A 271 -27.50 7.03 -0.11
N THR A 272 -28.47 6.25 0.37
CA THR A 272 -28.36 5.53 1.64
C THR A 272 -27.42 4.35 1.47
N LEU A 273 -26.40 4.25 2.29
CA LEU A 273 -25.40 3.19 2.23
C LEU A 273 -25.66 2.12 3.28
N ARG A 274 -25.14 0.91 3.05
CA ARG A 274 -25.06 -0.12 4.07
C ARG A 274 -23.64 -0.58 4.24
N PHE A 275 -23.23 -0.88 5.47
CA PHE A 275 -21.90 -1.39 5.77
C PHE A 275 -22.00 -2.56 6.73
N ASP A 276 -21.32 -3.65 6.42
CA ASP A 276 -20.96 -4.66 7.40
C ASP A 276 -19.59 -4.30 7.95
N MET A 277 -19.46 -4.13 9.26
CA MET A 277 -18.24 -3.65 9.91
C MET A 277 -17.84 -4.61 11.03
N GLU A 278 -16.54 -4.88 11.16
CA GLU A 278 -15.95 -5.67 12.24
C GLU A 278 -14.80 -4.91 12.86
N LEU A 279 -14.94 -4.52 14.14
CA LEU A 279 -13.87 -3.83 14.87
C LEU A 279 -12.86 -4.85 15.38
N LEU A 280 -11.66 -4.85 14.81
CA LEU A 280 -10.63 -5.87 15.07
C LEU A 280 -9.81 -5.53 16.31
N HIS A 281 -9.30 -4.30 16.36
CA HIS A 281 -8.32 -3.89 17.37
C HIS A 281 -8.40 -2.39 17.65
N ILE A 282 -8.06 -2.03 18.89
CA ILE A 282 -7.90 -0.65 19.35
C ILE A 282 -6.47 -0.50 19.84
N SER A 283 -5.73 0.47 19.31
CA SER A 283 -4.37 0.77 19.77
C SER A 283 -4.28 2.16 20.37
N GLU A 284 -3.39 2.35 21.35
CA GLU A 284 -3.06 3.69 21.82
C GLU A 284 -2.43 4.52 20.71
N LYS A 285 -2.69 5.83 20.73
CA LYS A 285 -1.90 6.76 19.95
C LYS A 285 -0.52 6.85 20.58
N LYS A 286 0.52 6.61 19.77
CA LYS A 286 1.88 6.94 20.18
C LYS A 286 1.96 8.45 20.37
N GLU A 287 2.40 8.87 21.56
CA GLU A 287 2.71 10.28 21.81
C GLU A 287 3.95 10.65 20.98
N ILE A 288 3.74 11.40 19.90
CA ILE A 288 4.82 11.85 19.03
C ILE A 288 5.27 13.22 19.51
N LYS A 289 6.45 13.26 20.12
CA LYS A 289 7.07 14.50 20.58
C LYS A 289 7.91 15.10 19.47
N GLN A 290 7.71 16.40 19.27
CA GLN A 290 8.63 17.20 18.49
C GLN A 290 10.05 17.10 19.06
N PHE A 291 11.03 17.02 18.18
CA PHE A 291 12.44 17.04 18.56
C PHE A 291 12.79 18.34 19.30
N ASP A 292 13.57 18.20 20.36
CA ASP A 292 14.13 19.33 21.09
C ASP A 292 15.36 19.87 20.37
N CYS A 293 15.22 21.07 19.80
CA CYS A 293 16.25 21.77 19.05
C CYS A 293 16.94 22.87 19.87
N ALA A 294 16.64 23.02 21.16
CA ALA A 294 17.18 24.10 21.98
C ALA A 294 18.71 24.04 22.05
N GLY A 295 19.36 25.16 21.73
CA GLY A 295 20.81 25.31 21.79
C GLY A 295 21.59 24.56 20.70
N LYS A 296 20.92 24.09 19.64
CA LYS A 296 21.55 23.41 18.50
C LYS A 296 21.74 24.37 17.34
N ASP A 297 22.74 24.11 16.51
CA ASP A 297 23.06 24.94 15.35
C ASP A 297 22.15 24.61 14.16
N THR A 298 21.80 25.65 13.40
CA THR A 298 21.04 25.52 12.15
C THR A 298 21.99 25.62 10.96
N ILE A 299 21.99 24.59 10.12
CA ILE A 299 22.64 24.58 8.81
C ILE A 299 21.61 25.07 7.79
N LYS A 300 22.02 25.96 6.89
CA LYS A 300 21.20 26.40 5.77
C LYS A 300 21.87 26.02 4.45
N THR A 301 21.15 25.34 3.57
CA THR A 301 21.65 24.95 2.25
C THR A 301 21.38 26.04 1.21
N ASP A 302 21.97 25.91 0.03
CA ASP A 302 21.78 26.86 -1.08
C ASP A 302 20.35 26.89 -1.61
N SER A 303 19.59 25.81 -1.45
CA SER A 303 18.16 25.73 -1.82
C SER A 303 17.25 26.46 -0.81
N GLY A 304 17.80 26.87 0.33
CA GLY A 304 17.09 27.53 1.42
C GLY A 304 16.55 26.57 2.48
N LEU A 305 16.73 25.25 2.30
CA LEU A 305 16.46 24.24 3.31
C LEU A 305 17.26 24.54 4.60
N GLN A 306 16.62 24.39 5.76
CA GLN A 306 17.31 24.51 7.04
C GLN A 306 17.29 23.17 7.77
N LEU A 307 18.42 22.76 8.31
CA LEU A 307 18.57 21.53 9.09
C LEU A 307 19.15 21.83 10.47
N ILE A 308 18.60 21.18 11.48
CA ILE A 308 19.09 21.20 12.86
C ILE A 308 19.32 19.75 13.25
N HIS A 309 20.58 19.34 13.36
CA HIS A 309 20.93 18.00 13.84
C HIS A 309 20.57 17.87 15.30
N VAL A 310 19.73 16.90 15.65
CA VAL A 310 19.24 16.68 17.01
C VAL A 310 20.12 15.65 17.71
N THR A 311 20.33 14.52 17.03
CA THR A 311 21.27 13.46 17.42
C THR A 311 22.14 13.10 16.22
N GLU A 312 23.45 13.03 16.44
CA GLU A 312 24.40 12.65 15.40
C GLU A 312 24.37 11.14 15.17
N GLY A 313 24.19 10.72 13.92
CA GLY A 313 24.28 9.33 13.51
C GLY A 313 25.72 8.88 13.22
N GLU A 314 25.87 7.64 12.78
CA GLU A 314 27.16 7.06 12.40
C GLU A 314 27.23 6.75 10.90
N GLY A 315 28.46 6.75 10.36
CA GLY A 315 28.70 6.44 8.96
C GLY A 315 28.60 7.63 8.01
N ILE A 316 28.33 7.33 6.74
CA ILE A 316 28.32 8.31 5.65
C ILE A 316 26.86 8.65 5.33
N PRO A 317 26.51 9.94 5.19
CA PRO A 317 25.20 10.33 4.70
C PRO A 317 24.91 9.72 3.31
N PRO A 318 23.63 9.41 3.00
CA PRO A 318 23.26 8.87 1.71
C PRO A 318 23.51 9.88 0.59
N LYS A 319 23.73 9.35 -0.61
CA LYS A 319 23.88 10.11 -1.86
C LYS A 319 22.80 9.68 -2.85
N GLU A 320 22.74 10.37 -3.97
CA GLU A 320 21.87 10.04 -5.10
C GLU A 320 21.89 8.52 -5.43
N ASN A 321 20.71 7.96 -5.64
CA ASN A 321 20.41 6.54 -5.86
C ASN A 321 20.55 5.61 -4.65
N ASN A 322 21.07 6.06 -3.50
CA ASN A 322 20.97 5.25 -2.30
C ASN A 322 19.52 5.10 -1.88
N VAL A 323 19.15 3.89 -1.45
CA VAL A 323 17.83 3.63 -0.88
C VAL A 323 17.91 3.92 0.60
N VAL A 324 17.07 4.83 1.08
CA VAL A 324 17.02 5.23 2.49
C VAL A 324 15.75 4.74 3.12
N LYS A 325 15.83 4.46 4.42
CA LYS A 325 14.69 4.14 5.26
C LYS A 325 14.62 5.19 6.37
N ILE A 326 13.50 5.92 6.44
CA ILE A 326 13.34 7.02 7.40
C ILE A 326 12.06 6.88 8.22
N HIS A 327 12.10 7.34 9.46
CA HIS A 327 10.92 7.86 10.13
C HIS A 327 10.87 9.37 9.95
N PHE A 328 9.66 9.90 9.79
CA PHE A 328 9.41 11.32 9.79
C PHE A 328 8.13 11.66 10.55
N THR A 329 8.08 12.91 11.04
CA THR A 329 6.85 13.60 11.45
C THR A 329 6.82 14.99 10.83
N GLY A 330 5.76 15.29 10.09
CA GLY A 330 5.54 16.57 9.42
C GLY A 330 4.56 17.47 10.19
N TYR A 331 4.93 18.75 10.28
CA TYR A 331 4.17 19.81 10.93
C TYR A 331 3.98 21.00 9.97
N LEU A 332 2.81 21.63 10.06
CA LEU A 332 2.53 22.94 9.46
C LEU A 332 3.27 24.04 10.24
N GLU A 333 3.31 25.26 9.68
CA GLU A 333 3.99 26.40 10.32
C GLU A 333 3.42 26.71 11.71
N ASN A 334 2.11 26.49 11.91
CA ASN A 334 1.44 26.66 13.20
C ASN A 334 1.73 25.55 14.23
N GLY A 335 2.61 24.59 13.91
CA GLY A 335 2.99 23.47 14.75
C GLY A 335 2.00 22.29 14.74
N LYS A 336 0.89 22.38 14.00
CA LYS A 336 -0.05 21.26 13.84
C LYS A 336 0.63 20.14 13.06
N MET A 337 0.72 18.97 13.67
CA MET A 337 1.13 17.75 12.98
C MET A 337 0.10 17.41 11.90
N PHE A 338 0.56 17.15 10.68
CA PHE A 338 -0.30 16.71 9.59
C PHE A 338 -0.06 15.25 9.18
N GLN A 339 1.12 14.70 9.49
CA GLN A 339 1.45 13.30 9.18
C GLN A 339 2.64 12.82 10.01
N SER A 340 2.63 11.56 10.44
CA SER A 340 3.81 10.90 10.99
C SER A 340 3.85 9.41 10.66
N SER A 341 5.01 8.95 10.22
CA SER A 341 5.30 7.52 10.07
C SER A 341 5.35 6.75 11.41
N LEU A 342 5.56 7.46 12.53
CA LEU A 342 5.64 6.85 13.85
C LEU A 342 4.27 6.41 14.37
N GLU A 343 3.16 6.93 13.83
CA GLU A 343 1.81 6.53 14.25
C GLU A 343 1.53 5.04 14.00
N THR A 344 2.12 4.47 12.96
CA THR A 344 1.98 3.07 12.56
C THR A 344 3.26 2.26 12.73
N ASP A 345 4.37 2.89 13.16
CA ASP A 345 5.69 2.27 13.12
C ASP A 345 6.11 1.82 11.71
N ASP A 346 5.60 2.50 10.68
CA ASP A 346 5.84 2.14 9.28
C ASP A 346 6.73 3.18 8.60
N PRO A 347 8.04 2.92 8.51
CA PRO A 347 8.99 3.86 7.96
C PRO A 347 8.87 3.96 6.43
N VAL A 348 9.17 5.15 5.91
CA VAL A 348 9.18 5.40 4.47
C VAL A 348 10.50 4.94 3.88
N ILE A 349 10.44 4.21 2.77
CA ILE A 349 11.59 3.77 1.99
C ILE A 349 11.55 4.44 0.62
N PHE A 350 12.64 5.08 0.22
CA PHE A 350 12.75 5.71 -1.10
C PHE A 350 14.21 5.80 -1.55
N ALA A 351 14.43 5.93 -2.86
CA ALA A 351 15.72 6.19 -3.46
C ALA A 351 15.94 7.70 -3.60
N VAL A 352 17.07 8.18 -3.06
CA VAL A 352 17.46 9.59 -3.09
C VAL A 352 17.63 10.05 -4.55
N GLY A 353 17.08 11.22 -4.89
CA GLY A 353 17.16 11.83 -6.22
C GLY A 353 16.08 11.33 -7.20
N GLN A 354 15.27 10.35 -6.82
CA GLN A 354 14.24 9.76 -7.69
C GLN A 354 12.88 10.45 -7.60
N LYS A 355 12.79 11.57 -6.85
CA LYS A 355 11.56 12.40 -6.70
C LYS A 355 10.35 11.62 -6.18
N GLN A 356 10.61 10.64 -5.32
CA GLN A 356 9.58 9.82 -4.67
C GLN A 356 8.96 10.52 -3.45
N VAL A 357 9.68 11.49 -2.87
CA VAL A 357 9.22 12.38 -1.80
C VAL A 357 9.34 13.84 -2.25
N ILE A 358 8.89 14.79 -1.42
CA ILE A 358 9.09 16.23 -1.69
C ILE A 358 10.59 16.56 -1.75
N ASP A 359 10.95 17.49 -2.63
CA ASP A 359 12.35 17.82 -2.94
C ASP A 359 13.16 18.17 -1.67
N GLY A 360 12.53 18.82 -0.69
CA GLY A 360 13.18 19.18 0.57
C GLY A 360 13.53 17.99 1.47
N LEU A 361 12.70 16.92 1.49
CA LEU A 361 13.04 15.69 2.22
C LEU A 361 14.11 14.88 1.48
N ASP A 362 14.03 14.84 0.15
CA ASP A 362 15.02 14.18 -0.72
C ASP A 362 16.41 14.83 -0.57
N GLU A 363 16.46 16.15 -0.46
CA GLU A 363 17.67 16.90 -0.14
C GLU A 363 18.11 16.66 1.32
N ALA A 364 17.21 16.78 2.29
CA ALA A 364 17.56 16.76 3.71
C ALA A 364 18.25 15.46 4.14
N VAL A 365 17.79 14.30 3.67
CA VAL A 365 18.37 13.00 4.07
C VAL A 365 19.84 12.88 3.70
N GLN A 366 20.32 13.59 2.67
CA GLN A 366 21.73 13.60 2.25
C GLN A 366 22.67 14.30 3.24
N TYR A 367 22.11 14.99 4.22
CA TYR A 367 22.88 15.63 5.30
C TYR A 367 22.81 14.83 6.62
N ILE A 368 21.93 13.84 6.73
CA ILE A 368 21.73 13.06 7.96
C ILE A 368 22.53 11.75 7.84
N LYS A 369 23.24 11.37 8.90
CA LYS A 369 23.92 10.06 8.96
C LYS A 369 22.96 8.97 9.43
N PRO A 370 23.15 7.69 9.01
CA PRO A 370 22.40 6.55 9.55
C PRO A 370 22.34 6.55 11.10
N GLY A 371 21.16 6.29 11.65
CA GLY A 371 20.85 6.40 13.09
C GLY A 371 20.73 7.84 13.63
N GLY A 372 20.96 8.85 12.78
CA GLY A 372 20.88 10.26 13.15
C GLY A 372 19.47 10.83 13.03
N THR A 373 19.23 11.90 13.78
CA THR A 373 17.96 12.63 13.75
C THR A 373 18.20 14.11 13.48
N ALA A 374 17.31 14.72 12.70
CA ALA A 374 17.35 16.15 12.42
C ALA A 374 15.94 16.72 12.31
N ARG A 375 15.80 17.98 12.73
CA ARG A 375 14.66 18.82 12.32
C ARG A 375 15.02 19.50 11.01
N VAL A 376 14.10 19.50 10.07
CA VAL A 376 14.24 20.05 8.73
C VAL A 376 13.12 21.06 8.51
N ILE A 377 13.48 22.29 8.17
CA ILE A 377 12.52 23.34 7.80
C ILE A 377 12.61 23.50 6.28
N ILE A 378 11.52 23.12 5.62
CA ILE A 378 11.40 23.01 4.17
C ILE A 378 10.63 24.21 3.64
N PRO A 379 11.27 25.13 2.90
CA PRO A 379 10.57 26.22 2.25
C PRO A 379 9.59 25.65 1.22
N TRP A 380 8.46 26.34 1.01
CA TRP A 380 7.35 25.82 0.21
C TRP A 380 7.73 25.42 -1.24
N GLN A 381 8.77 26.04 -1.81
CA GLN A 381 9.31 25.71 -3.13
C GLN A 381 9.87 24.29 -3.21
N LEU A 382 10.38 23.77 -2.09
CA LEU A 382 10.89 22.40 -1.94
C LEU A 382 9.84 21.46 -1.32
N GLY A 383 8.67 22.00 -0.96
CA GLY A 383 7.53 21.27 -0.40
C GLY A 383 6.40 21.09 -1.43
N TYR A 384 5.18 21.49 -1.07
CA TYR A 384 3.98 21.33 -1.90
C TYR A 384 3.69 22.52 -2.84
N GLY A 385 4.61 23.49 -2.94
CA GLY A 385 4.53 24.54 -3.94
C GLY A 385 3.41 25.58 -3.71
N GLU A 386 3.07 26.29 -4.77
CA GLU A 386 2.05 27.36 -4.79
C GLU A 386 0.65 26.84 -4.43
N GLU A 387 0.31 25.61 -4.83
CA GLU A 387 -1.03 25.04 -4.68
C GLU A 387 -1.22 24.32 -3.34
N GLY A 388 -0.13 23.86 -2.73
CA GLY A 388 -0.19 23.07 -1.50
C GLY A 388 -0.76 21.68 -1.74
N TYR A 389 -1.30 21.09 -0.69
CA TYR A 389 -2.07 19.86 -0.76
C TYR A 389 -3.36 19.99 0.06
N MET A 390 -4.37 20.57 -0.55
CA MET A 390 -5.64 20.86 0.11
C MET A 390 -6.45 19.57 0.40
N PRO A 391 -7.19 19.51 1.52
CA PRO A 391 -7.36 20.56 2.53
C PRO A 391 -6.32 20.54 3.65
N VAL A 392 -5.31 19.67 3.57
CA VAL A 392 -4.41 19.38 4.71
C VAL A 392 -3.27 20.39 4.80
N ILE A 393 -2.63 20.71 3.67
CA ILE A 393 -1.49 21.61 3.56
C ILE A 393 -1.88 22.78 2.66
N PRO A 394 -1.91 24.01 3.17
CA PRO A 394 -2.16 25.20 2.35
C PRO A 394 -1.11 25.40 1.26
N GLY A 395 -1.45 26.19 0.24
CA GLY A 395 -0.48 26.66 -0.74
C GLY A 395 0.56 27.59 -0.11
N LYS A 396 1.81 27.49 -0.57
CA LYS A 396 2.97 28.25 -0.03
C LYS A 396 3.28 27.99 1.45
N GLU A 397 2.83 26.87 1.99
CA GLU A 397 3.11 26.49 3.37
C GLU A 397 4.59 26.07 3.52
N GLU A 398 5.29 26.71 4.46
CA GLU A 398 6.58 26.21 4.97
C GLU A 398 6.32 25.03 5.91
N LEU A 399 7.12 23.97 5.78
CA LEU A 399 6.89 22.74 6.54
C LEU A 399 8.06 22.47 7.47
N THR A 400 7.74 21.98 8.66
CA THR A 400 8.74 21.43 9.58
C THR A 400 8.64 19.92 9.59
N PHE A 401 9.77 19.23 9.44
CA PHE A 401 9.86 17.78 9.54
C PHE A 401 10.87 17.37 10.60
N ASP A 402 10.46 16.52 11.52
CA ASP A 402 11.38 15.78 12.37
C ASP A 402 11.68 14.45 11.70
N VAL A 403 12.94 14.24 11.28
CA VAL A 403 13.38 13.12 10.47
C VAL A 403 14.41 12.29 11.23
N GLU A 404 14.19 10.98 11.28
CA GLU A 404 15.18 9.98 11.69
C GLU A 404 15.58 9.18 10.46
N LEU A 405 16.87 9.20 10.13
CA LEU A 405 17.42 8.31 9.11
C LEU A 405 17.75 6.98 9.78
N ILE A 406 16.87 5.99 9.65
CA ILE A 406 17.04 4.68 10.29
C ILE A 406 18.24 3.95 9.69
N SER A 407 18.29 3.87 8.36
CA SER A 407 19.35 3.14 7.65
C SER A 407 19.43 3.56 6.19
N VAL A 408 20.59 3.29 5.59
CA VAL A 408 20.79 3.28 4.14
C VAL A 408 20.83 1.82 3.72
N VAL A 409 19.91 1.41 2.86
CA VAL A 409 19.84 0.07 2.29
C VAL A 409 20.81 0.04 1.10
N GLU A 410 21.81 -0.83 1.18
CA GLU A 410 22.79 -1.05 0.10
C GLU A 410 22.20 -1.77 -1.10
#